data_AF-A0A367VAF6-F1
#
_entry.id   AF-A0A367VAF6-F1
#
_cell.length_a   1.000
_cell.length_b   1.000
_cell.length_c   1.000
_cell.angle_alpha   90.00
_cell.angle_beta   90.00
_cell.angle_gamma   90.00
#
_symmetry.space_group_name_H-M   'P 1'
#
loop_
_entity.id
_entity.type
_entity.pdbx_description
1 polymer ?
#
loop_
_entity_poly.entity_id
_entity_poly.type
_entity_poly.pdbx_seq_one_letter_code
_entity_poly.pdbx_strand_id
1 'polypeptide(L)' 'MGMDRLIFGVLTIVVGLFGLFYASGSQDGYSYFVGLAMFIGAVLFMFHLIKGHYDQLEAADH' A
#
# COMPACT_ATOMS: atom_id res chain seq x y z
N MET A 1 12.75 -11.17 -10.91
CA MET A 1 11.45 -10.54 -10.58
C MET A 1 11.45 -10.25 -9.09
N GLY A 2 12.12 -9.18 -8.68
CA GLY A 2 12.37 -8.88 -7.26
C GLY A 2 12.52 -7.38 -7.05
N MET A 3 13.21 -6.73 -7.99
CA MET A 3 13.32 -5.27 -8.06
C MET A 3 11.96 -4.60 -8.27
N ASP A 4 11.13 -5.15 -9.14
CA ASP A 4 9.77 -4.71 -9.43
C ASP A 4 8.90 -4.67 -8.16
N ARG A 5 8.93 -5.74 -7.34
CA ARG A 5 8.22 -5.78 -6.05
C ARG A 5 8.72 -4.77 -5.04
N LEU A 6 10.03 -4.57 -4.93
CA LEU A 6 10.59 -3.56 -4.03
C LEU A 6 10.15 -2.16 -4.44
N ILE A 7 10.13 -1.87 -5.75
CA ILE A 7 9.64 -0.60 -6.29
C ILE A 7 8.15 -0.41 -5.93
N PHE A 8 7.30 -1.42 -6.16
CA PHE A 8 5.89 -1.34 -5.79
C PHE A 8 5.68 -1.20 -4.28
N GLY A 9 6.46 -1.90 -3.45
CA GLY A 9 6.41 -1.76 -2.00
C GLY A 9 6.78 -0.36 -1.53
N VAL A 10 7.89 0.20 -2.03
CA VAL A 10 8.33 1.58 -1.71
C VAL A 10 7.29 2.60 -2.18
N LEU A 11 6.76 2.46 -3.40
CA LEU A 11 5.70 3.34 -3.90
C LEU A 11 4.44 3.28 -3.03
N THR A 12 4.08 2.09 -2.55
CA THR A 12 2.92 1.91 -1.66
C THR A 12 3.12 2.63 -0.33
N ILE A 13 4.32 2.57 0.25
CA ILE A 13 4.67 3.30 1.47
C ILE A 13 4.56 4.81 1.22
N VAL A 14 5.11 5.30 0.11
CA VAL A 14 5.03 6.73 -0.26
C VAL A 14 3.57 7.16 -0.39
N VAL A 15 2.74 6.41 -1.12
CA VAL A 15 1.30 6.69 -1.28
C VAL A 15 0.57 6.70 0.06
N GLY A 16 0.85 5.72 0.94
CA GLY A 16 0.25 5.65 2.27
C GLY A 16 0.62 6.85 3.15
N LEU A 17 1.88 7.28 3.12
CA LEU A 17 2.35 8.46 3.86
C LEU A 17 1.74 9.76 3.30
N PHE A 18 1.63 9.89 1.98
CA PHE A 18 0.94 11.03 1.36
C PHE A 18 -0.54 11.07 1.74
N GLY A 19 -1.21 9.92 1.80
CA GLY A 19 -2.59 9.80 2.28
C GLY A 19 -2.76 10.27 3.73
N LEU A 20 -1.84 9.88 4.63
CA LEU A 20 -1.83 10.36 6.02
C LEU A 20 -1.57 11.85 6.11
N PHE A 21 -0.62 12.36 5.33
CA PHE A 21 -0.30 13.79 5.33
C PHE A 21 -1.47 14.62 4.82
N TYR A 22 -2.20 14.13 3.82
CA TYR A 22 -3.43 14.76 3.34
C TYR A 22 -4.55 14.72 4.40
N ALA A 23 -4.70 13.59 5.10
CA ALA A 23 -5.67 13.46 6.19
C ALA A 23 -5.32 14.33 7.41
N SER A 24 -4.04 14.55 7.72
CA SER A 24 -3.65 15.37 8.87
C SER A 24 -3.83 16.87 8.63
N GLY A 25 -3.79 17.32 7.38
CA GLY A 25 -4.01 18.71 6.98
C GLY A 25 -5.48 19.08 6.73
N SER A 26 -6.40 18.11 6.74
CA SER A 26 -7.81 18.38 6.41
C SER A 26 -8.55 19.09 7.53
N GLN A 27 -9.15 20.24 7.22
CA GLN A 27 -10.12 20.91 8.10
C GLN A 27 -11.57 20.44 7.86
N ASP A 28 -11.82 19.76 6.73
CA ASP A 28 -13.11 19.16 6.38
C ASP A 28 -13.11 17.64 6.59
N GLY A 29 -14.20 17.11 7.14
CA GLY A 29 -14.32 15.67 7.44
C GLY A 29 -14.21 14.75 6.22
N TYR A 30 -14.50 15.25 5.02
CA TYR A 30 -14.41 14.47 3.78
C TYR A 30 -12.95 14.16 3.40
N SER A 31 -12.07 15.16 3.45
CA SER A 31 -10.66 14.98 3.11
C SER A 31 -9.91 14.12 4.13
N TYR A 32 -10.31 14.17 5.40
CA TYR A 32 -9.84 13.25 6.44
C TYR A 32 -10.16 11.80 6.07
N PHE A 33 -11.43 11.51 5.73
CA PHE A 33 -11.88 10.16 5.39
C PHE A 33 -11.18 9.62 4.13
N VAL A 34 -11.01 10.47 3.12
CA VAL A 34 -10.31 10.09 1.88
C VAL A 34 -8.85 9.73 2.15
N GLY A 35 -8.11 10.54 2.91
CA GLY A 35 -6.71 10.23 3.22
C GLY A 35 -6.57 8.97 4.08
N LEU A 36 -7.49 8.76 5.04
CA LEU A 36 -7.54 7.54 5.84
C LEU A 36 -7.83 6.29 4.99
N ALA A 37 -8.83 6.37 4.11
CA ALA A 37 -9.17 5.27 3.19
C ALA A 37 -8.01 4.94 2.24
N MET A 38 -7.30 5.97 1.76
CA MET A 38 -6.13 5.78 0.90
C MET A 38 -5.00 5.06 1.65
N PHE A 39 -4.76 5.41 2.91
CA PHE A 39 -3.77 4.72 3.74
C PHE A 39 -4.15 3.27 4.01
N ILE A 40 -5.40 3.00 4.38
CA ILE A 40 -5.89 1.62 4.58
C ILE A 40 -5.72 0.82 3.28
N GLY A 41 -6.05 1.41 2.13
CA GLY A 41 -5.82 0.81 0.82
C GLY A 41 -4.35 0.48 0.56
N ALA A 42 -3.43 1.39 0.91
CA ALA A 42 -1.99 1.16 0.79
C ALA A 42 -1.53 -0.01 1.69
N VAL A 43 -2.00 -0.08 2.93
CA VAL A 43 -1.70 -1.20 3.84
C VAL A 43 -2.20 -2.53 3.28
N LEU A 44 -3.44 -2.58 2.81
CA LEU A 44 -4.01 -3.80 2.19
C LEU A 44 -3.24 -4.22 0.93
N PHE A 45 -2.83 -3.25 0.11
CA PHE A 45 -2.02 -3.51 -1.07
C PHE A 45 -0.63 -4.05 -0.71
N MET A 46 -0.04 -3.59 0.40
CA MET A 46 1.20 -4.14 0.94
C MET A 46 1.04 -5.63 1.29
N PHE A 47 -0.05 -6.00 1.98
CA PHE A 47 -0.36 -7.40 2.26
C PHE A 47 -0.59 -8.21 0.99
N HIS A 48 -1.21 -7.63 -0.04
CA HIS A 48 -1.39 -8.28 -1.34
C HIS A 48 -0.06 -8.57 -2.04
N LEU A 49 0.89 -7.64 -2.02
CA LEU A 49 2.24 -7.84 -2.55
C LEU A 49 2.99 -8.96 -1.83
N ILE A 50 2.87 -9.00 -0.50
CA ILE A 50 3.45 -10.06 0.34
C ILE A 50 2.81 -11.40 -0.01
N LYS A 51 1.48 -11.49 -0.05
CA LYS A 51 0.77 -12.73 -0.42
C LYS A 51 1.21 -13.23 -1.79
N GLY A 52 1.24 -12.36 -2.80
CA GLY A 52 1.66 -12.75 -4.14
C GLY A 52 3.10 -13.28 -4.19
N HIS A 53 3.96 -12.88 -3.25
CA HIS A 53 5.31 -13.43 -3.16
C HIS A 53 5.31 -14.88 -2.71
N TYR A 54 4.52 -15.20 -1.69
CA TYR A 54 4.35 -16.57 -1.23
C TYR A 54 3.63 -17.43 -2.26
N ASP A 55 2.58 -16.91 -2.92
CA ASP A 55 1.88 -17.64 -3.99
C ASP A 55 2.83 -17.99 -5.15
N GLN A 56 3.78 -17.11 -5.50
CA GLN A 56 4.79 -17.40 -6.52
C GLN A 56 5.83 -18.42 -6.07
N LEU A 57 6.21 -18.42 -4.79
CA LEU A 57 7.12 -19.42 -4.24
C LEU A 57 6.46 -20.80 -4.21
N GLU A 58 5.21 -20.87 -3.76
CA GLU A 58 4.41 -22.10 -3.73
C GLU A 58 4.21 -22.67 -5.15
N ALA A 59 3.90 -21.82 -6.13
CA ALA A 59 3.75 -22.24 -7.52
C ALA A 59 5.06 -22.72 -8.19
N ALA A 60 6.23 -22.34 -7.65
CA ALA A 60 7.53 -22.79 -8.15
C ALA A 60 8.02 -24.08 -7.48
N ASP A 61 7.42 -24.48 -6.35
CA ASP A 61 7.74 -25.69 -5.60
C ASP A 61 6.95 -26.93 -6.07
N HIS A 62 5.92 -26.71 -6.92
CA HIS A 62 5.09 -27.73 -7.58
C HIS A 62 5.48 -27.93 -9.05
#